data_AF-A0A250KKF1-F1
#
_entry.id   AF-A0A250KKF1-F1
#
_cell.length_a   1.000
_cell.length_b   1.000
_cell.length_c   1.000
_cell.angle_alpha   90.00
_cell.angle_beta   90.00
_cell.angle_gamma   90.00
#
_symmetry.space_group_name_H-M   'P 1'
#
loop_
_entity.id
_entity.type
_entity.pdbx_description
1 polymer ?
#
loop_
_entity_poly.entity_id
_entity_poly.type
_entity_poly.pdbx_seq_one_letter_code
_entity_poly.pdbx_strand_id
1 'polypeptide(L)'
;MGMLFVLIFWAIALIILSLILGLITLPFSYFLCKKQRKRKMVLSFLTPGIFIGIYAASSFVCMIIIAIILGSDIGIGDSWSMPLKNGYELTSVDTPEYANINRRNDLLKENLIDGITHIQVVGDSVIGKGADGNYFIFNLQNGDKEDNLSYQNLTIKMKSRPITLVNNNTYYWEQRKVPYIIAGIFCLLITILAVKTLWRIGLIY
;
A
#
# COMPACT_ATOMS: atom_id res chain seq x y z
N MET A 1 -8.19 -13.12 2.67
CA MET A 1 -8.45 -13.07 4.14
C MET A 1 -9.05 -11.71 4.43
N GLY A 2 -10.24 -11.66 5.02
CA GLY A 2 -10.95 -10.39 5.21
C GLY A 2 -10.12 -9.34 5.97
N MET A 3 -10.29 -8.08 5.56
CA MET A 3 -9.53 -6.93 6.08
C MET A 3 -9.52 -6.85 7.61
N LEU A 4 -10.65 -7.13 8.28
CA LEU A 4 -10.74 -7.11 9.74
C LEU A 4 -9.79 -8.11 10.40
N PHE A 5 -9.68 -9.32 9.85
CA PHE A 5 -8.78 -10.35 10.39
C PHE A 5 -7.32 -9.93 10.26
N VAL A 6 -6.95 -9.34 9.12
CA VAL A 6 -5.61 -8.80 8.87
C VAL A 6 -5.28 -7.70 9.88
N LEU A 7 -6.21 -6.80 10.16
CA LEU A 7 -6.01 -5.71 11.15
C LEU A 7 -5.84 -6.25 12.57
N ILE A 8 -6.66 -7.23 12.99
CA ILE A 8 -6.53 -7.86 14.32
C ILE A 8 -5.18 -8.57 14.45
N PHE A 9 -4.77 -9.32 13.43
CA PHE A 9 -3.48 -10.01 13.41
C PHE A 9 -2.32 -9.03 13.59
N TRP A 10 -2.30 -7.95 12.80
CA TRP A 10 -1.25 -6.92 12.90
C TRP A 10 -1.29 -6.20 14.25
N ALA A 11 -2.47 -5.88 14.78
CA ALA A 11 -2.59 -5.25 16.10
C ALA A 11 -1.96 -6.12 17.21
N ILE A 12 -2.27 -7.42 17.22
CA ILE A 12 -1.68 -8.38 18.18
C ILE A 12 -0.16 -8.48 18.00
N ALA A 13 0.30 -8.61 16.75
CA ALA A 13 1.73 -8.70 16.45
C ALA A 13 2.50 -7.45 16.94
N LEU A 14 1.94 -6.26 16.71
CA LEU A 14 2.54 -4.99 17.16
C LEU A 14 2.53 -4.84 18.69
N ILE A 15 1.48 -5.29 19.37
CA ILE A 15 1.42 -5.31 20.84
C ILE A 15 2.52 -6.22 21.39
N ILE A 16 2.63 -7.45 20.90
CA ILE A 16 3.66 -8.41 21.34
C ILE A 16 5.06 -7.85 21.08
N LEU A 17 5.31 -7.32 19.88
CA LEU A 17 6.58 -6.69 19.53
C LEU A 17 6.91 -5.54 20.48
N SER A 18 5.95 -4.68 20.78
CA SER A 18 6.15 -3.55 21.69
C SER A 18 6.49 -3.97 23.11
N LEU A 19 5.87 -5.05 23.61
CA LEU A 19 6.16 -5.61 24.94
C LEU A 19 7.58 -6.18 24.99
N ILE A 20 7.98 -6.94 23.98
CA ILE A 20 9.34 -7.51 23.89
C ILE A 20 10.38 -6.38 23.88
N LEU A 21 10.20 -5.39 23.01
CA LEU A 21 11.11 -4.24 22.94
C LEU A 21 11.13 -3.45 24.25
N GLY A 22 9.96 -3.25 24.87
CA GLY A 22 9.84 -2.60 26.18
C GLY A 22 10.65 -3.33 27.25
N LEU A 23 10.51 -4.65 27.36
CA LEU A 23 11.26 -5.48 28.31
C LEU A 23 12.78 -5.39 28.08
N ILE A 24 13.22 -5.37 26.82
CA ILE A 24 14.64 -5.21 26.47
C ILE A 24 15.19 -3.87 26.96
N THR A 25 14.39 -2.79 26.96
CA THR A 25 14.87 -1.47 27.42
C THR A 25 15.09 -1.36 28.94
N LEU A 26 14.48 -2.24 29.73
CA LEU A 26 14.56 -2.20 31.20
C LEU A 26 15.99 -2.37 31.76
N PRO A 27 16.77 -3.41 31.38
CA PRO A 27 18.15 -3.56 31.87
C PRO A 27 19.01 -2.35 31.50
N PHE A 28 18.94 -1.86 30.25
CA PHE A 28 19.69 -0.66 29.84
C PHE A 28 19.33 0.54 30.71
N SER A 29 18.04 0.77 30.94
CA SER A 29 17.57 1.89 31.76
C SER A 29 18.02 1.75 33.21
N TYR A 30 18.01 0.54 33.76
CA TYR A 30 18.46 0.26 35.11
C TYR A 30 19.96 0.57 35.32
N PHE A 31 20.81 0.12 34.39
CA PHE A 31 22.26 0.32 34.48
C PHE A 31 22.70 1.75 34.13
N LEU A 32 22.07 2.38 33.12
CA LEU A 32 22.49 3.70 32.62
C LEU A 32 21.89 4.86 33.44
N CYS A 33 20.72 4.70 34.05
CA CYS A 33 20.07 5.80 34.79
C CYS A 33 20.35 5.74 36.29
N LYS A 34 21.02 6.78 36.82
CA LYS A 34 21.25 6.94 38.28
C LYS A 34 20.21 7.83 38.97
N LYS A 35 19.74 8.90 38.32
CA LYS A 35 18.70 9.80 38.83
C LYS A 35 17.33 9.47 38.26
N GLN A 36 16.28 9.58 39.08
CA GLN A 36 14.90 9.25 38.71
C GLN A 36 14.74 7.86 38.07
N ARG A 37 15.57 6.88 38.49
CA ARG A 37 15.72 5.58 37.83
C ARG A 37 14.39 4.87 37.58
N LYS A 38 13.53 4.77 38.61
CA LYS A 38 12.22 4.11 38.49
C LYS A 38 11.34 4.75 37.40
N ARG A 39 11.25 6.09 37.36
CA ARG A 39 10.48 6.81 36.33
C ARG A 39 11.04 6.58 34.94
N LYS A 40 12.37 6.69 34.78
CA LYS A 40 13.02 6.45 33.49
C LYS A 40 12.86 5.01 33.00
N MET A 41 12.88 4.03 33.90
CA MET A 41 12.59 2.63 33.53
C MET A 41 11.18 2.46 32.99
N VAL A 42 10.17 3.06 33.65
CA VAL A 42 8.77 3.03 33.16
C VAL A 42 8.66 3.73 31.80
N LEU A 43 9.24 4.91 31.65
CA LEU A 43 9.20 5.65 30.38
C LEU A 43 9.88 4.88 29.24
N SER A 44 11.06 4.30 29.50
CA SER A 44 11.75 3.45 28.52
C SER A 44 10.92 2.23 28.13
N PHE A 45 10.29 1.56 29.10
CA PHE A 45 9.43 0.41 28.83
C PHE A 45 8.23 0.77 27.95
N LEU A 46 7.60 1.92 28.20
CA LEU A 46 6.43 2.39 27.44
C LEU A 46 6.80 2.97 26.06
N THR A 47 8.04 3.42 25.87
CA THR A 47 8.46 4.14 24.65
C THR A 47 8.27 3.32 23.38
N PRO A 48 8.69 2.05 23.28
CA PRO A 48 8.44 1.23 22.10
C PRO A 48 6.95 1.08 21.77
N GLY A 49 6.10 0.89 22.76
CA GLY A 49 4.64 0.78 22.56
C GLY A 49 4.03 2.07 22.03
N ILE A 50 4.40 3.20 22.59
CA ILE A 50 3.92 4.51 22.12
C ILE A 50 4.46 4.82 20.73
N PHE A 51 5.74 4.51 20.47
CA PHE A 51 6.35 4.70 19.16
C PHE A 51 5.63 3.89 18.09
N ILE A 52 5.50 2.58 18.30
CA ILE A 52 4.84 1.67 17.36
C ILE A 52 3.36 2.03 17.19
N GLY A 53 2.65 2.28 18.28
CA GLY A 53 1.23 2.58 18.26
C GLY A 53 0.91 3.87 17.50
N ILE A 54 1.64 4.95 17.77
CA ILE A 54 1.43 6.22 17.07
C ILE A 54 1.84 6.12 15.61
N TYR A 55 2.96 5.47 15.31
CA TYR A 55 3.39 5.29 13.92
C TYR A 55 2.37 4.46 13.13
N ALA A 56 1.87 3.36 13.70
CA ALA A 56 0.86 2.52 13.05
C ALA A 56 -0.46 3.26 12.85
N ALA A 57 -0.96 3.96 13.88
CA ALA A 57 -2.22 4.72 13.79
C ALA A 57 -2.13 5.87 12.78
N SER A 58 -1.06 6.66 12.81
CA SER A 58 -0.84 7.75 11.85
C SER A 58 -0.64 7.22 10.43
N SER A 59 0.07 6.10 10.26
CA SER A 59 0.22 5.43 8.95
C SER A 59 -1.13 5.01 8.40
N PHE A 60 -1.98 4.37 9.21
CA PHE A 60 -3.31 3.95 8.78
C PHE A 60 -4.19 5.12 8.32
N VAL A 61 -4.16 6.24 9.05
CA VAL A 61 -4.86 7.47 8.64
C VAL A 61 -4.31 8.00 7.31
N CYS A 62 -2.98 8.04 7.15
CA CYS A 62 -2.38 8.47 5.88
C CYS A 62 -2.73 7.53 4.72
N MET A 63 -2.79 6.23 4.94
CA MET A 63 -3.20 5.26 3.92
C MET A 63 -4.63 5.53 3.44
N ILE A 64 -5.56 5.84 4.35
CA ILE A 64 -6.94 6.24 3.99
C ILE A 64 -6.95 7.52 3.16
N ILE A 65 -6.20 8.54 3.59
CA ILE A 65 -6.10 9.81 2.86
C ILE A 65 -5.54 9.60 1.45
N ILE A 66 -4.47 8.81 1.32
CA ILE A 66 -3.85 8.46 0.03
C ILE A 66 -4.86 7.74 -0.86
N ALA A 67 -5.60 6.76 -0.31
CA ALA A 67 -6.63 6.03 -1.04
C ALA A 67 -7.73 6.97 -1.58
N ILE A 68 -8.18 7.93 -0.78
CA ILE A 68 -9.16 8.94 -1.20
C ILE A 68 -8.60 9.82 -2.33
N ILE A 69 -7.38 10.33 -2.17
CA ILE A 69 -6.74 11.22 -3.17
C ILE A 69 -6.50 10.49 -4.49
N LEU A 70 -6.02 9.25 -4.42
CA LEU A 70 -5.77 8.43 -5.59
C LEU A 70 -7.04 7.77 -6.12
N GLY A 71 -8.19 7.87 -5.44
CA GLY A 71 -9.40 7.15 -5.82
C GLY A 71 -9.16 5.65 -5.95
N SER A 72 -8.34 5.08 -5.06
CA SER A 72 -7.88 3.69 -5.04
C SER A 72 -8.26 3.03 -3.71
N ASP A 73 -7.92 1.75 -3.53
CA ASP A 73 -8.14 1.06 -2.25
C ASP A 73 -7.15 1.51 -1.16
N ILE A 74 -7.35 1.07 0.09
CA ILE A 74 -6.48 1.46 1.22
C ILE A 74 -5.07 0.83 1.12
N GLY A 75 -4.90 -0.25 0.35
CA GLY A 75 -3.65 -1.00 0.25
C GLY A 75 -3.46 -2.02 1.37
N ILE A 76 -4.57 -2.44 1.99
CA ILE A 76 -4.61 -3.54 2.97
C ILE A 76 -5.84 -4.37 2.60
N GLY A 77 -5.65 -5.68 2.41
CA GLY A 77 -6.73 -6.60 2.11
C GLY A 77 -6.30 -7.70 1.14
N ASP A 78 -7.28 -8.45 0.68
CA ASP A 78 -7.17 -9.49 -0.35
C ASP A 78 -7.61 -9.01 -1.75
N SER A 79 -7.96 -7.73 -1.87
CA SER A 79 -8.25 -7.08 -3.14
C SER A 79 -7.54 -5.74 -3.20
N TRP A 80 -7.28 -5.29 -4.42
CA TRP A 80 -6.77 -3.95 -4.67
C TRP A 80 -7.43 -3.36 -5.91
N SER A 81 -7.47 -2.03 -5.96
CA SER A 81 -7.99 -1.30 -7.10
C SER A 81 -7.12 -0.09 -7.41
N MET A 82 -7.00 0.23 -8.70
CA MET A 82 -6.29 1.39 -9.18
C MET A 82 -7.08 2.06 -10.31
N PRO A 83 -7.38 3.36 -10.23
CA PRO A 83 -8.00 4.07 -11.34
C PRO A 83 -7.19 3.96 -12.63
N LEU A 84 -7.91 3.90 -13.72
CA LEU A 84 -7.46 4.26 -15.05
C LEU A 84 -8.20 5.53 -15.48
N LYS A 85 -7.83 6.08 -16.64
CA LYS A 85 -8.52 7.25 -17.19
C LYS A 85 -9.95 6.89 -17.61
N ASN A 86 -10.76 7.93 -17.82
CA ASN A 86 -12.08 7.86 -18.44
C ASN A 86 -13.06 6.89 -17.75
N GLY A 87 -12.96 6.78 -16.42
CA GLY A 87 -13.90 5.98 -15.64
C GLY A 87 -13.66 4.48 -15.72
N TYR A 88 -12.47 4.05 -16.11
CA TYR A 88 -12.05 2.66 -15.99
C TYR A 88 -11.18 2.45 -14.74
N GLU A 89 -11.03 1.20 -14.32
CA GLU A 89 -10.12 0.83 -13.26
C GLU A 89 -9.57 -0.57 -13.45
N LEU A 90 -8.40 -0.79 -12.86
CA LEU A 90 -7.77 -2.08 -12.74
C LEU A 90 -8.06 -2.62 -11.34
N THR A 91 -8.61 -3.83 -11.27
CA THR A 91 -8.96 -4.45 -9.99
C THR A 91 -8.45 -5.87 -9.92
N SER A 92 -8.08 -6.32 -8.73
CA SER A 92 -7.70 -7.70 -8.46
C SER A 92 -8.38 -8.16 -7.17
N VAL A 93 -8.78 -9.43 -7.14
CA VAL A 93 -9.40 -10.08 -5.99
C VAL A 93 -8.72 -11.44 -5.81
N ASP A 94 -8.40 -11.79 -4.57
CA ASP A 94 -7.77 -13.03 -4.09
C ASP A 94 -6.34 -13.27 -4.58
N THR A 95 -6.02 -12.92 -5.82
CA THR A 95 -4.76 -13.20 -6.49
C THR A 95 -4.14 -11.93 -7.07
N PRO A 96 -3.21 -11.29 -6.35
CA PRO A 96 -2.68 -9.98 -6.73
C PRO A 96 -1.93 -9.99 -8.06
N GLU A 97 -1.51 -11.17 -8.55
CA GLU A 97 -0.89 -11.32 -9.86
C GLU A 97 -1.89 -11.13 -11.02
N TYR A 98 -3.17 -11.43 -10.81
CA TYR A 98 -4.21 -11.35 -11.83
C TYR A 98 -5.12 -10.16 -11.59
N ALA A 99 -5.33 -9.36 -12.63
CA ALA A 99 -6.17 -8.18 -12.57
C ALA A 99 -7.12 -8.12 -13.76
N ASN A 100 -8.17 -7.33 -13.59
CA ASN A 100 -9.25 -7.16 -14.54
C ASN A 100 -9.43 -5.67 -14.83
N ILE A 101 -9.78 -5.33 -16.07
CA ILE A 101 -10.19 -3.97 -16.44
C ILE A 101 -11.71 -3.90 -16.39
N ASN A 102 -12.21 -2.99 -15.57
CA ASN A 102 -13.64 -2.80 -15.31
C ASN A 102 -14.02 -1.33 -15.53
N ARG A 103 -15.31 -1.08 -15.76
CA ARG A 103 -15.85 0.28 -15.60
C ARG A 103 -16.00 0.58 -14.12
N ARG A 104 -15.49 1.73 -13.70
CA ARG A 104 -15.64 2.24 -12.34
C ARG A 104 -17.11 2.45 -12.03
N ASN A 105 -17.53 2.03 -10.84
CA ASN A 105 -18.90 2.12 -10.33
C ASN A 105 -19.93 1.31 -11.13
N ASP A 106 -19.49 0.36 -11.95
CA ASP A 106 -20.42 -0.58 -12.58
C ASP A 106 -20.97 -1.55 -11.53
N LEU A 107 -22.28 -1.48 -11.29
CA LEU A 107 -22.98 -2.33 -10.32
C LEU A 107 -22.99 -3.80 -10.76
N LEU A 108 -22.87 -4.06 -12.06
CA LEU A 108 -22.80 -5.42 -12.62
C LEU A 108 -21.39 -5.99 -12.58
N LYS A 109 -20.37 -5.15 -12.33
CA LYS A 109 -18.94 -5.51 -12.32
C LYS A 109 -18.53 -6.35 -13.53
N GLU A 110 -18.97 -5.98 -14.73
CA GLU A 110 -18.60 -6.71 -15.93
C GLU A 110 -17.09 -6.56 -16.18
N ASN A 111 -16.38 -7.68 -16.17
CA ASN A 111 -14.98 -7.74 -16.56
C ASN A 111 -14.88 -7.52 -18.07
N LEU A 112 -14.30 -6.39 -18.48
CA LEU A 112 -14.10 -6.09 -19.91
C LEU A 112 -12.89 -6.87 -20.46
N ILE A 113 -11.88 -7.02 -19.61
CA ILE A 113 -10.70 -7.85 -19.80
C ILE A 113 -10.37 -8.53 -18.47
N ASP A 114 -10.15 -9.85 -18.52
CA ASP A 114 -9.88 -10.69 -17.36
C ASP A 114 -8.47 -11.29 -17.44
N GLY A 115 -7.92 -11.74 -16.30
CA GLY A 115 -6.70 -12.53 -16.25
C GLY A 115 -5.45 -11.78 -16.70
N ILE A 116 -5.41 -10.46 -16.53
CA ILE A 116 -4.28 -9.61 -16.90
C ILE A 116 -3.15 -9.87 -15.92
N THR A 117 -1.92 -10.09 -16.40
CA THR A 117 -0.73 -10.29 -15.54
C THR A 117 0.25 -9.13 -15.60
N HIS A 118 0.33 -8.48 -16.77
CA HIS A 118 1.22 -7.35 -17.00
C HIS A 118 0.50 -6.27 -17.79
N ILE A 119 0.86 -5.02 -17.50
CA ILE A 119 0.28 -3.84 -18.14
C ILE A 119 1.30 -2.76 -18.42
N GLN A 120 0.94 -1.90 -19.35
CA GLN A 120 1.56 -0.62 -19.63
C GLN A 120 0.46 0.35 -20.03
N VAL A 121 0.35 1.47 -19.31
CA VAL A 121 -0.61 2.53 -19.64
C VAL A 121 0.11 3.59 -20.49
N VAL A 122 -0.39 3.83 -21.70
CA VAL A 122 0.19 4.78 -22.66
C VAL A 122 -0.90 5.73 -23.14
N GLY A 123 -0.88 6.96 -22.64
CA GLY A 123 -1.90 7.96 -22.99
C GLY A 123 -3.29 7.51 -22.55
N ASP A 124 -4.15 7.20 -23.51
CA ASP A 124 -5.52 6.72 -23.29
C ASP A 124 -5.69 5.26 -23.74
N SER A 125 -4.60 4.48 -23.73
CA SER A 125 -4.63 3.06 -24.01
C SER A 125 -3.92 2.26 -22.93
N VAL A 126 -4.42 1.06 -22.67
CA VAL A 126 -3.76 0.04 -21.86
C VAL A 126 -3.30 -1.07 -22.78
N ILE A 127 -2.01 -1.35 -22.75
CA ILE A 127 -1.41 -2.51 -23.40
C ILE A 127 -1.18 -3.51 -22.29
N GLY A 128 -1.51 -4.78 -22.53
CA GLY A 128 -1.29 -5.78 -21.50
C GLY A 128 -1.06 -7.17 -22.05
N LYS A 129 -0.80 -8.07 -21.11
CA LYS A 129 -0.57 -9.50 -21.35
C LYS A 129 -1.47 -10.31 -20.41
N GLY A 130 -2.25 -11.22 -20.99
CA GLY A 130 -3.07 -12.17 -20.27
C GLY A 130 -2.26 -13.33 -19.68
N ALA A 131 -2.87 -14.07 -18.77
CA ALA A 131 -2.32 -15.31 -18.19
C ALA A 131 -2.11 -16.41 -19.24
N ASP A 132 -2.90 -16.38 -20.32
CA ASP A 132 -2.79 -17.24 -21.51
C ASP A 132 -1.55 -16.93 -22.37
N GLY A 133 -0.84 -15.86 -22.06
CA GLY A 133 0.35 -15.41 -22.79
C GLY A 133 0.05 -14.49 -23.98
N ASN A 134 -1.23 -14.28 -24.30
CA ASN A 134 -1.65 -13.39 -25.38
C ASN A 134 -1.61 -11.93 -24.95
N TYR A 135 -1.50 -11.04 -25.92
CA TYR A 135 -1.46 -9.61 -25.69
C TYR A 135 -2.78 -8.95 -26.07
N PHE A 136 -3.04 -7.79 -25.47
CA PHE A 136 -4.19 -6.97 -25.81
C PHE A 136 -3.84 -5.48 -25.84
N ILE A 137 -4.67 -4.72 -26.56
CA ILE A 137 -4.74 -3.27 -26.50
C ILE A 137 -6.18 -2.89 -26.14
N PHE A 138 -6.34 -2.09 -25.10
CA PHE A 138 -7.62 -1.56 -24.65
C PHE A 138 -7.62 -0.05 -24.75
N ASN A 139 -8.60 0.52 -25.44
CA ASN A 139 -8.77 1.95 -25.57
C ASN A 139 -9.67 2.49 -24.46
N LEU A 140 -9.10 3.34 -23.60
CA LEU A 140 -9.80 3.94 -22.47
C LEU A 140 -10.80 5.02 -22.91
N GLN A 141 -10.77 5.56 -24.13
CA GLN A 141 -11.72 6.60 -24.56
C GLN A 141 -13.07 6.02 -24.97
N ASN A 142 -13.06 4.95 -25.76
CA ASN A 142 -14.27 4.38 -26.36
C ASN A 142 -14.57 2.94 -25.90
N GLY A 143 -13.65 2.32 -25.16
CA GLY A 143 -13.80 0.94 -24.69
C GLY A 143 -13.52 -0.12 -25.75
N ASP A 144 -12.99 0.26 -26.92
CA ASP A 144 -12.61 -0.71 -27.94
C ASP A 144 -11.46 -1.57 -27.42
N LYS A 145 -11.53 -2.87 -27.75
CA LYS A 145 -10.50 -3.82 -27.40
C LYS A 145 -10.03 -4.61 -28.62
N GLU A 146 -8.74 -4.85 -28.64
CA GLU A 146 -8.11 -5.83 -29.51
C GLU A 146 -7.42 -6.85 -28.62
N ASP A 147 -7.90 -8.08 -28.63
CA ASP A 147 -7.40 -9.18 -27.80
C ASP A 147 -6.75 -10.27 -28.66
N ASN A 148 -6.21 -11.30 -27.99
CA ASN A 148 -5.57 -12.46 -28.63
C ASN A 148 -4.45 -12.09 -29.63
N LEU A 149 -3.75 -10.99 -29.37
CA LEU A 149 -2.64 -10.56 -30.22
C LEU A 149 -1.38 -11.38 -29.92
N SER A 150 -0.70 -11.82 -30.98
CA SER A 150 0.68 -12.27 -30.87
C SER A 150 1.61 -11.08 -30.59
N TYR A 151 2.79 -11.35 -30.02
CA TYR A 151 3.80 -10.30 -29.80
C TYR A 151 4.20 -9.58 -31.10
N GLN A 152 4.24 -10.30 -32.23
CA GLN A 152 4.53 -9.71 -33.54
C GLN A 152 3.43 -8.74 -33.98
N ASN A 153 2.16 -9.13 -33.85
CA ASN A 153 1.03 -8.26 -34.18
C ASN A 153 1.00 -7.01 -33.30
N LEU A 154 1.30 -7.17 -32.00
CA LEU A 154 1.39 -6.07 -31.05
C LEU A 154 2.49 -5.07 -31.45
N THR A 155 3.69 -5.55 -31.76
CA THR A 155 4.82 -4.68 -32.13
C THR A 155 4.58 -3.92 -33.43
N ILE A 156 3.94 -4.54 -34.43
CA ILE A 156 3.49 -3.88 -35.67
C ILE A 156 2.51 -2.74 -35.34
N LYS A 157 1.48 -3.01 -34.53
CA LYS A 157 0.47 -2.01 -34.13
C LYS A 157 1.08 -0.86 -33.31
N MET A 158 2.05 -1.17 -32.45
CA MET A 158 2.77 -0.19 -31.65
C MET A 158 3.78 0.64 -32.46
N LYS A 159 3.91 0.40 -33.78
CA LYS A 159 4.85 1.10 -34.68
C LYS A 159 6.27 1.13 -34.11
N SER A 160 6.72 -0.01 -33.57
CA SER A 160 8.04 -0.17 -32.95
C SER A 160 8.33 0.74 -31.74
N ARG A 161 7.31 1.33 -31.11
CA ARG A 161 7.48 1.96 -29.79
C ARG A 161 7.89 0.90 -28.76
N PRO A 162 8.75 1.24 -27.78
CA PRO A 162 9.16 0.29 -26.77
C PRO A 162 7.96 -0.14 -25.93
N ILE A 163 7.75 -1.45 -25.85
CA ILE A 163 6.73 -2.07 -25.01
C ILE A 163 7.42 -2.45 -23.69
N THR A 164 7.09 -1.73 -22.63
CA THR A 164 7.66 -1.94 -21.29
C THR A 164 6.53 -2.33 -20.35
N LEU A 165 6.04 -3.56 -20.52
CA LEU A 165 5.04 -4.14 -19.65
C LEU A 165 5.63 -4.38 -18.26
N VAL A 166 4.93 -3.91 -17.24
CA VAL A 166 5.25 -4.19 -15.84
C VAL A 166 4.19 -5.12 -15.26
N ASN A 167 4.56 -5.96 -14.30
CA ASN A 167 3.56 -6.78 -13.61
C ASN A 167 2.58 -5.87 -12.82
N ASN A 168 1.40 -6.39 -12.54
CA ASN A 168 0.33 -5.63 -11.89
C ASN A 168 0.72 -5.07 -10.52
N ASN A 169 1.44 -5.87 -9.71
CA ASN A 169 1.88 -5.46 -8.39
C ASN A 169 2.87 -4.27 -8.45
N THR A 170 3.83 -4.31 -9.37
CA THR A 170 4.77 -3.22 -9.63
C THR A 170 4.02 -1.97 -10.09
N TYR A 171 3.07 -2.10 -11.03
CA TYR A 171 2.25 -0.96 -11.45
C TYR A 171 1.52 -0.34 -10.27
N TYR A 172 0.85 -1.17 -9.47
CA TYR A 172 0.09 -0.74 -8.30
C TYR A 172 0.94 0.05 -7.28
N TRP A 173 2.10 -0.50 -6.89
CA TRP A 173 2.95 0.13 -5.89
C TRP A 173 3.69 1.37 -6.41
N GLU A 174 4.04 1.43 -7.69
CA GLU A 174 4.67 2.63 -8.26
C GLU A 174 3.73 3.84 -8.23
N GLN A 175 2.41 3.66 -8.42
CA GLN A 175 1.44 4.77 -8.27
C GLN A 175 1.39 5.33 -6.84
N ARG A 176 1.68 4.50 -5.83
CA ARG A 176 1.56 4.86 -4.41
C ARG A 176 2.89 5.22 -3.76
N LYS A 177 4.01 4.94 -4.43
CA LYS A 177 5.37 5.04 -3.89
C LYS A 177 5.68 6.42 -3.31
N VAL A 178 5.49 7.47 -4.10
CA VAL A 178 5.78 8.84 -3.67
C VAL A 178 4.85 9.28 -2.54
N PRO A 179 3.51 9.13 -2.64
CA PRO A 179 2.60 9.41 -1.52
C PRO A 179 2.97 8.68 -0.23
N TYR A 180 3.32 7.39 -0.29
CA TYR A 180 3.69 6.62 0.89
C TYR A 180 5.01 7.05 1.50
N ILE A 181 6.03 7.40 0.69
CA ILE A 181 7.29 7.93 1.22
C ILE A 181 7.04 9.23 2.00
N ILE A 182 6.28 10.15 1.41
CA ILE A 182 5.93 11.43 2.04
C ILE A 182 5.16 11.18 3.35
N ALA A 183 4.12 10.34 3.31
CA ALA A 183 3.33 9.99 4.49
C ALA A 183 4.18 9.33 5.58
N GLY A 184 5.09 8.42 5.22
CA GLY A 184 5.99 7.77 6.17
C GLY A 184 6.88 8.75 6.91
N ILE A 185 7.44 9.75 6.21
CA ILE A 185 8.23 10.83 6.82
C ILE A 185 7.36 11.62 7.81
N PHE A 186 6.14 12.02 7.43
CA PHE A 186 5.23 12.72 8.33
C PHE A 186 4.87 11.88 9.57
N CYS A 187 4.57 10.58 9.41
CA CYS A 187 4.25 9.67 10.51
C CYS A 187 5.43 9.51 11.48
N LEU A 188 6.66 9.45 10.96
CA LEU A 188 7.87 9.42 11.80
C LEU A 188 8.03 10.72 12.60
N LEU A 189 7.84 11.88 11.99
CA LEU A 189 7.94 13.18 12.67
C LEU A 189 6.91 13.28 13.82
N ILE A 190 5.66 12.89 13.57
CA ILE A 190 4.59 12.86 14.59
C ILE A 190 4.97 11.93 15.73
N THR A 191 5.47 10.73 15.41
CA THR A 191 5.88 9.74 16.41
C THR A 191 7.02 10.25 17.28
N ILE A 192 8.05 10.86 16.69
CA ILE A 192 9.18 11.46 17.42
C ILE A 192 8.68 12.58 18.35
N LEU A 193 7.79 13.44 17.87
CA LEU A 193 7.20 14.51 18.67
C LEU A 193 6.43 13.95 19.87
N ALA A 194 5.65 12.89 19.66
CA ALA A 194 4.86 12.26 20.71
C ALA A 194 5.74 11.60 21.77
N VAL A 195 6.77 10.86 21.37
CA VAL A 195 7.75 10.28 22.31
C VAL A 195 8.46 11.39 23.09
N LYS A 196 8.90 12.46 22.41
CA LYS A 196 9.51 13.62 23.09
C LYS A 196 8.57 14.24 24.12
N THR A 197 7.29 14.36 23.80
CA THR A 197 6.26 14.92 24.68
C THR A 197 6.01 14.02 25.89
N LEU A 198 5.91 12.70 25.67
CA LEU A 198 5.81 11.70 26.75
C LEU A 198 6.94 11.85 27.76
N TRP A 199 8.19 11.87 27.27
CA TRP A 199 9.36 11.98 28.12
C TRP A 199 9.42 13.32 28.84
N ARG A 200 9.02 14.42 28.19
CA ARG A 200 8.94 15.74 28.82
C ARG A 200 7.94 15.73 29.98
N ILE A 201 6.74 15.23 29.77
CA ILE A 201 5.69 15.20 30.80
C ILE A 201 6.09 14.26 31.94
N GLY A 202 6.55 13.04 31.63
CA GLY A 202 6.88 12.03 32.64
C GLY A 202 8.14 12.30 33.48
N LEU A 203 8.97 13.29 33.09
CA LEU A 203 10.11 13.75 33.88
C LEU A 203 9.82 15.04 34.65
N ILE A 204 8.80 15.82 34.24
CA ILE A 204 8.37 17.03 34.95
C ILE A 204 7.52 16.67 36.17
N TYR A 205 6.55 15.76 36.00
CA TYR A 205 5.69 15.25 37.08
C TYR A 205 6.33 14.04 37.76
#